data_AF-A0A9P5L8Q5-F1
#
_entry.id   AF-A0A9P5L8Q5-F1
#
_cell.length_a   1.000
_cell.length_b   1.000
_cell.length_c   1.000
_cell.angle_alpha   90.00
_cell.angle_beta   90.00
_cell.angle_gamma   90.00
#
_symmetry.space_group_name_H-M   'P 1'
#
loop_
_entity.id
_entity.type
_entity.pdbx_description
1 polymer ?
#
loop_
_entity_poly.entity_id
_entity_poly.type
_entity_poly.pdbx_seq_one_letter_code
_entity_poly.pdbx_strand_id
1 'polypeptide(L)'
;MNDQSRSDAENYPLLIERRFSEPHAQGTEKSQTSNGYWARLWQPSPSWVICVFAIYELIFGVLAVPEFNATFALICHQRQSPSQTHPKLEQCFANIHTQSNLSRFLIYRQIIAGLLGAFSTPILGSLSDRVGRKPILACTVIGPLLYEILMVIVLRDPDSINVHWLLVGYAMEGLSGTMIAGTSTAQTYITDLTRPSSRARWFSYLQASYAFAGAVGPLIASLLLKMPNPFETIFWLAICSHFSLLLIILFALPESRNPVSTGRPDLDGVTLEQPPGESYLRVFLTSLKSILESKGSASTAISIPGVLVQVATDHAKLLHIPFLLMECFGAGRSIPADNDSVPPTE
;
A
#
# COMPACT_ATOMS: atom_id res chain seq x y z
N MET A 1 -29.42 4.58 -37.52
CA MET A 1 -28.98 4.69 -36.11
C MET A 1 -28.13 3.48 -35.79
N ASN A 2 -26.86 3.49 -36.19
CA ASN A 2 -25.79 2.59 -35.70
C ASN A 2 -24.55 2.92 -36.53
N ASP A 3 -23.70 3.79 -36.01
CA ASP A 3 -22.24 3.80 -36.29
C ASP A 3 -21.46 4.80 -35.44
N GLN A 4 -22.13 5.74 -34.76
CA GLN A 4 -21.45 6.77 -33.97
C GLN A 4 -20.70 6.23 -32.73
N SER A 5 -21.13 5.11 -32.14
CA SER A 5 -20.49 4.57 -30.93
C SER A 5 -19.15 3.87 -31.19
N ARG A 6 -18.81 3.60 -32.46
CA ARG A 6 -17.55 2.95 -32.85
C ARG A 6 -16.42 3.95 -33.06
N SER A 7 -16.71 5.19 -33.42
CA SER A 7 -15.67 6.24 -33.63
C SER A 7 -15.07 6.76 -32.33
N ASP A 8 -15.82 6.73 -31.23
CA ASP A 8 -15.38 7.35 -29.98
C ASP A 8 -14.40 6.46 -29.19
N ALA A 9 -14.30 5.18 -29.55
CA ALA A 9 -13.35 4.24 -28.96
C ALA A 9 -11.95 4.31 -29.59
N GLU A 10 -11.82 4.85 -30.81
CA GLU A 10 -10.55 4.91 -31.56
C GLU A 10 -9.67 6.12 -31.19
N ASN A 11 -10.19 7.08 -30.43
CA ASN A 11 -9.49 8.33 -30.15
C ASN A 11 -8.61 8.33 -28.87
N TYR A 12 -8.49 7.21 -28.17
CA TYR A 12 -7.53 7.10 -27.07
C TYR A 12 -6.13 6.89 -27.63
N PRO A 13 -5.16 7.79 -27.38
CA PRO A 13 -3.79 7.61 -27.84
C PRO A 13 -3.13 6.51 -27.01
N LEU A 14 -3.36 5.25 -27.38
CA LEU A 14 -2.63 4.12 -26.81
C LEU A 14 -1.17 4.24 -27.23
N LEU A 15 -0.25 4.13 -26.26
CA LEU A 15 1.19 4.12 -26.52
C LEU A 15 1.61 3.03 -27.53
N ILE A 16 0.79 1.98 -27.66
CA ILE A 16 1.02 0.85 -28.56
C ILE A 16 0.70 1.21 -30.02
N GLU A 17 -0.38 1.96 -30.30
CA GLU A 17 -0.81 2.25 -31.69
C GLU A 17 0.16 3.20 -32.40
N ARG A 18 0.71 4.19 -31.69
CA ARG A 18 1.58 5.22 -32.28
C ARG A 18 2.94 4.70 -32.78
N ARG A 19 3.31 3.45 -32.46
CA ARG A 19 4.60 2.85 -32.86
C ARG A 19 4.48 1.83 -34.01
N PHE A 20 3.27 1.44 -34.42
CA PHE A 20 3.06 0.44 -35.47
C PHE A 20 2.48 0.99 -36.79
N SER A 21 2.22 2.30 -36.89
CA SER A 21 1.96 2.92 -38.20
C SER A 21 3.24 2.94 -39.05
N GLU A 22 3.17 2.27 -40.20
CA GLU A 22 4.21 1.90 -41.17
C GLU A 22 5.31 2.94 -41.47
N PRO A 23 6.56 2.51 -41.69
CA PRO A 23 7.52 3.27 -42.48
C PRO A 23 7.45 2.84 -43.95
N HIS A 24 6.72 3.59 -44.77
CA HIS A 24 7.05 3.69 -46.19
C HIS A 24 8.33 4.52 -46.33
N ALA A 25 9.50 3.88 -46.28
CA ALA A 25 10.73 4.40 -46.88
C ALA A 25 11.78 3.28 -47.00
N GLN A 26 12.13 2.97 -48.24
CA GLN A 26 13.27 2.11 -48.60
C GLN A 26 14.57 2.64 -48.00
N GLY A 27 15.41 1.77 -47.43
CA GLY A 27 16.77 2.15 -47.05
C GLY A 27 17.46 1.18 -46.08
N THR A 28 18.23 0.24 -46.66
CA THR A 28 19.39 -0.47 -46.08
C THR A 28 19.20 -1.32 -44.82
N GLU A 29 19.11 -2.63 -45.04
CA GLU A 29 19.62 -3.66 -44.12
C GLU A 29 21.10 -3.40 -43.80
N LYS A 30 21.45 -3.26 -42.51
CA LYS A 30 22.55 -3.95 -41.82
C LYS A 30 22.73 -3.41 -40.38
N SER A 31 22.86 -4.34 -39.43
CA SER A 31 23.41 -4.17 -38.06
C SER A 31 22.53 -3.54 -36.97
N GLN A 32 21.50 -4.24 -36.44
CA GLN A 32 20.91 -3.86 -35.14
C GLN A 32 20.08 -4.95 -34.41
N THR A 33 20.51 -6.21 -34.37
CA THR A 33 19.71 -7.30 -33.76
C THR A 33 19.98 -7.57 -32.27
N SER A 34 21.00 -6.98 -31.64
CA SER A 34 21.29 -7.17 -30.20
C SER A 34 20.64 -6.10 -29.28
N ASN A 35 20.56 -4.84 -29.73
CA ASN A 35 19.96 -3.75 -28.94
C ASN A 35 18.42 -3.78 -28.90
N GLY A 36 17.77 -4.52 -29.80
CA GLY A 36 16.30 -4.58 -29.88
C GLY A 36 15.64 -5.39 -28.77
N TYR A 37 16.32 -6.41 -28.23
CA TYR A 37 15.75 -7.28 -27.18
C TYR A 37 15.59 -6.53 -25.84
N TRP A 38 16.67 -5.89 -25.37
CA TRP A 38 16.68 -5.10 -24.14
C TRP A 38 15.74 -3.88 -24.22
N ALA A 39 15.69 -3.22 -25.38
CA ALA A 39 14.77 -2.11 -25.62
C ALA A 39 13.29 -2.54 -25.67
N ARG A 40 12.99 -3.79 -26.06
CA ARG A 40 11.64 -4.36 -26.03
C ARG A 40 11.20 -4.72 -24.62
N LEU A 41 12.14 -5.17 -23.78
CA LEU A 41 11.88 -5.49 -22.37
C LEU A 41 11.46 -4.25 -21.58
N TRP A 42 12.02 -3.08 -21.89
CA TRP A 42 11.73 -1.80 -21.23
C TRP A 42 10.52 -1.04 -21.79
N GLN A 43 9.70 -1.67 -22.62
CA GLN A 43 8.46 -1.05 -23.09
C GLN A 43 7.35 -1.17 -22.04
N PRO A 44 6.57 -0.10 -21.81
CA PRO A 44 5.45 -0.14 -20.89
C PRO A 44 4.43 -1.16 -21.37
N SER A 45 4.18 -2.18 -20.53
CA SER A 45 3.21 -3.24 -20.80
C SER A 45 2.35 -3.49 -19.55
N PRO A 46 1.08 -3.90 -19.71
CA PRO A 46 0.22 -4.25 -18.58
C PRO A 46 0.80 -5.41 -17.75
N SER A 47 1.48 -6.35 -18.40
CA SER A 47 2.12 -7.49 -17.74
C SER A 47 3.21 -7.08 -16.75
N TRP A 48 3.99 -6.03 -17.06
CA TRP A 48 5.02 -5.52 -16.13
C TRP A 48 4.42 -5.10 -14.80
N VAL A 49 3.33 -4.33 -14.84
CA VAL A 49 2.66 -3.87 -13.62
C VAL A 49 2.03 -5.03 -12.88
N ILE A 50 1.40 -5.97 -13.58
CA ILE A 50 0.85 -7.16 -12.92
C ILE A 50 1.94 -7.97 -12.23
N CYS A 51 3.12 -8.15 -12.84
CA CYS A 51 4.23 -8.87 -12.21
C CYS A 51 4.75 -8.13 -10.97
N VAL A 52 5.00 -6.82 -11.07
CA VAL A 52 5.47 -5.99 -9.95
C VAL A 52 4.43 -5.99 -8.82
N PHE A 53 3.16 -5.83 -9.16
CA PHE A 53 2.08 -5.81 -8.20
C PHE A 53 1.83 -7.19 -7.58
N ALA A 54 1.95 -8.28 -8.35
CA ALA A 54 1.87 -9.63 -7.79
C ALA A 54 2.96 -9.90 -6.75
N ILE A 55 4.18 -9.39 -6.94
CA ILE A 55 5.26 -9.47 -5.95
C ILE A 55 4.87 -8.65 -4.71
N TYR A 56 4.40 -7.42 -4.88
CA TYR A 56 3.93 -6.57 -3.79
C TYR A 56 2.88 -7.29 -2.93
N GLU A 57 1.86 -7.85 -3.58
CA GLU A 57 0.77 -8.59 -2.92
C GLU A 57 1.26 -9.85 -2.22
N LEU A 58 2.20 -10.57 -2.84
CA LEU A 58 2.77 -11.78 -2.25
C LEU A 58 3.51 -11.44 -0.95
N ILE A 59 4.24 -10.32 -0.89
CA ILE A 59 4.94 -9.91 0.33
C ILE A 59 3.92 -9.65 1.46
N PHE A 60 2.84 -8.92 1.19
CA PHE A 60 1.76 -8.74 2.20
C PHE A 60 1.12 -10.06 2.61
N GLY A 61 0.81 -10.93 1.65
CA GLY A 61 0.22 -12.24 1.93
C GLY A 61 1.11 -13.10 2.83
N VAL A 62 2.44 -13.04 2.66
CA VAL A 62 3.41 -13.72 3.52
C VAL A 62 3.47 -13.09 4.91
N LEU A 63 3.35 -11.76 5.01
CA LEU A 63 3.49 -11.05 6.28
C LEU A 63 2.25 -11.08 7.17
N ALA A 64 1.05 -11.26 6.62
CA ALA A 64 -0.19 -11.18 7.39
C ALA A 64 -0.19 -12.06 8.67
N VAL A 65 0.31 -13.29 8.59
CA VAL A 65 0.35 -14.22 9.74
C VAL A 65 1.51 -13.90 10.71
N PRO A 66 2.77 -13.77 10.27
CA PRO A 66 3.88 -13.42 11.15
C PRO A 66 3.70 -12.07 11.83
N GLU A 67 3.08 -11.09 11.17
CA GLU A 67 2.81 -9.77 11.72
C GLU A 67 1.83 -9.81 12.89
N PHE A 68 0.71 -10.52 12.71
CA PHE A 68 -0.24 -10.76 13.79
C PHE A 68 0.43 -11.49 14.96
N ASN A 69 1.15 -12.57 14.68
CA ASN A 69 1.79 -13.40 15.70
C ASN A 69 2.91 -12.67 16.44
N ALA A 70 3.70 -11.86 15.74
CA ALA A 70 4.76 -11.05 16.33
C ALA A 70 4.20 -9.93 17.19
N THR A 71 3.13 -9.26 16.74
CA THR A 71 2.41 -8.25 17.55
C THR A 71 1.85 -8.90 18.82
N PHE A 72 1.25 -10.08 18.71
CA PHE A 72 0.76 -10.81 19.87
C PHE A 72 1.89 -11.19 20.84
N ALA A 73 3.03 -11.67 20.33
CA ALA A 73 4.19 -12.00 21.13
C ALA A 73 4.75 -10.77 21.87
N LEU A 74 4.78 -9.60 21.24
CA LEU A 74 5.21 -8.33 21.86
C LEU A 74 4.26 -7.89 22.99
N ILE A 75 2.95 -7.91 22.75
CA ILE A 75 1.95 -7.60 23.78
C ILE A 75 2.07 -8.58 24.96
N CYS A 76 2.29 -9.84 24.65
CA CYS A 76 2.50 -10.88 25.65
C CYS A 76 3.74 -10.61 26.51
N HIS A 77 4.85 -10.24 25.87
CA HIS A 77 6.11 -9.94 26.56
C HIS A 77 5.96 -8.77 27.53
N GLN A 78 5.37 -7.67 27.08
CA GLN A 78 5.22 -6.44 27.87
C GLN A 78 4.29 -6.56 29.07
N ARG A 79 3.45 -7.59 29.11
CA ARG A 79 2.53 -7.84 30.23
C ARG A 79 3.17 -8.70 31.33
N GLN A 80 4.32 -9.31 31.08
CA GLN A 80 4.93 -10.22 32.05
C GLN A 80 5.51 -9.47 33.24
N SER A 81 5.30 -10.03 34.43
CA SER A 81 6.03 -9.61 35.63
C SER A 81 7.40 -10.28 35.65
N PRO A 82 8.46 -9.63 36.17
CA PRO A 82 9.84 -10.13 36.17
C PRO A 82 10.07 -11.46 36.92
N SER A 83 9.04 -12.05 37.53
CA SER A 83 9.11 -13.30 38.29
C SER A 83 8.85 -14.57 37.49
N GLN A 84 8.31 -14.48 36.26
CA GLN A 84 8.03 -15.67 35.43
C GLN A 84 9.15 -15.91 34.42
N THR A 85 9.85 -17.03 34.60
CA THR A 85 10.90 -17.49 33.69
C THR A 85 10.24 -18.18 32.48
N HIS A 86 10.18 -17.46 31.34
CA HIS A 86 9.71 -17.91 30.02
C HIS A 86 8.30 -18.56 29.97
N PRO A 87 7.21 -17.79 29.85
CA PRO A 87 5.93 -18.39 29.57
C PRO A 87 5.91 -18.96 28.15
N LYS A 88 5.28 -20.14 28.04
CA LYS A 88 4.90 -20.68 26.75
C LYS A 88 3.83 -19.75 26.14
N LEU A 89 3.97 -19.40 24.86
CA LEU A 89 3.02 -18.55 24.12
C LEU A 89 1.55 -19.00 24.31
N GLU A 90 1.34 -20.30 24.51
CA GLU A 90 0.06 -20.95 24.86
C GLU A 90 -0.61 -20.40 26.13
N GLN A 91 0.15 -20.15 27.21
CA GLN A 91 -0.40 -19.56 28.44
C GLN A 91 -0.87 -18.12 28.20
N CYS A 92 -0.18 -17.41 27.31
CA CYS A 92 -0.55 -16.06 26.93
C CYS A 92 -1.82 -16.03 26.08
N PHE A 93 -1.95 -17.00 25.17
CA PHE A 93 -3.18 -17.19 24.39
C PHE A 93 -4.36 -17.51 25.29
N ALA A 94 -4.20 -18.28 26.37
CA ALA A 94 -5.28 -18.57 27.31
C ALA A 94 -5.75 -17.33 28.12
N ASN A 95 -4.97 -16.25 28.16
CA ASN A 95 -5.29 -15.07 28.94
C ASN A 95 -6.22 -14.11 28.20
N ILE A 96 -7.46 -13.97 28.70
CA ILE A 96 -8.49 -13.10 28.13
C ILE A 96 -8.08 -11.63 28.05
N HIS A 97 -7.25 -11.14 28.98
CA HIS A 97 -6.79 -9.74 28.98
C HIS A 97 -5.75 -9.49 27.90
N THR A 98 -4.85 -10.45 27.65
CA THR A 98 -3.87 -10.36 26.55
C THR A 98 -4.60 -10.35 25.20
N GLN A 99 -5.58 -11.23 25.02
CA GLN A 99 -6.40 -11.25 23.80
C GLN A 99 -7.18 -9.94 23.64
N SER A 100 -7.75 -9.38 24.73
CA SER A 100 -8.45 -8.10 24.67
C SER A 100 -7.54 -6.95 24.25
N ASN A 101 -6.31 -6.90 24.79
CA ASN A 101 -5.31 -5.89 24.41
C ASN A 101 -4.88 -6.03 22.94
N LEU A 102 -4.67 -7.26 22.46
CA LEU A 102 -4.40 -7.50 21.04
C LEU A 102 -5.54 -6.99 20.18
N SER A 103 -6.79 -7.34 20.49
CA SER A 103 -7.96 -6.88 19.74
C SER A 103 -8.07 -5.35 19.71
N ARG A 104 -7.84 -4.68 20.85
CA ARG A 104 -7.79 -3.21 20.91
C ARG A 104 -6.69 -2.63 20.03
N PHE A 105 -5.49 -3.20 20.09
CA PHE A 105 -4.37 -2.78 19.28
C PHE A 105 -4.66 -2.93 17.78
N LEU A 106 -5.24 -4.05 17.36
CA LEU A 106 -5.64 -4.28 15.97
C LEU A 106 -6.74 -3.30 15.50
N ILE A 107 -7.69 -2.97 16.38
CA ILE A 107 -8.68 -1.92 16.08
C ILE A 107 -8.00 -0.56 15.89
N TYR A 108 -7.05 -0.18 16.76
CA TYR A 108 -6.31 1.07 16.61
C TYR A 108 -5.50 1.11 15.32
N ARG A 109 -4.82 0.01 14.96
CA ARG A 109 -4.16 -0.16 13.67
C ARG A 109 -5.12 0.15 12.51
N GLN A 110 -6.29 -0.51 12.46
CA GLN A 110 -7.22 -0.35 11.35
C GLN A 110 -7.78 1.07 11.26
N ILE A 111 -8.07 1.71 12.40
CA ILE A 111 -8.57 3.09 12.44
C ILE A 111 -7.49 4.06 11.95
N ILE A 112 -6.26 3.94 12.45
CA ILE A 112 -5.17 4.86 12.09
C ILE A 112 -4.82 4.73 10.60
N ALA A 113 -4.49 3.51 10.15
CA ALA A 113 -4.11 3.27 8.76
C ALA A 113 -5.27 3.56 7.81
N GLY A 114 -6.49 3.14 8.16
CA GLY A 114 -7.70 3.34 7.35
C GLY A 114 -8.10 4.80 7.19
N LEU A 115 -8.11 5.58 8.29
CA LEU A 115 -8.45 7.01 8.21
C LEU A 115 -7.39 7.78 7.43
N LEU A 116 -6.11 7.60 7.75
CA LEU A 116 -5.03 8.28 7.03
C LEU A 116 -4.99 7.86 5.56
N GLY A 117 -5.19 6.58 5.28
CA GLY A 117 -5.33 6.02 3.93
C GLY A 117 -6.49 6.62 3.14
N ALA A 118 -7.66 6.80 3.77
CA ALA A 118 -8.83 7.40 3.14
C ALA A 118 -8.59 8.86 2.72
N PHE A 119 -7.78 9.61 3.48
CA PHE A 119 -7.39 10.97 3.12
C PHE A 119 -6.25 11.00 2.09
N SER A 120 -5.22 10.17 2.26
CA SER A 120 -4.02 10.17 1.41
C SER A 120 -4.27 9.57 0.03
N THR A 121 -5.11 8.54 -0.09
CA THR A 121 -5.33 7.81 -1.35
C THR A 121 -5.86 8.70 -2.49
N PRO A 122 -6.93 9.51 -2.31
CA PRO A 122 -7.40 10.41 -3.37
C PRO A 122 -6.36 11.48 -3.75
N ILE A 123 -5.61 11.98 -2.76
CA ILE A 123 -4.54 12.96 -2.99
C ILE A 123 -3.45 12.34 -3.85
N LEU A 124 -2.97 11.15 -3.49
CA LEU A 124 -1.96 10.41 -4.24
C LEU A 124 -2.45 10.01 -5.63
N GLY A 125 -3.72 9.66 -5.78
CA GLY A 125 -4.36 9.43 -7.08
C GLY A 125 -4.30 10.66 -7.98
N SER A 126 -4.74 11.83 -7.49
CA SER A 126 -4.67 13.10 -8.23
C SER A 126 -3.23 13.52 -8.56
N LEU A 127 -2.30 13.24 -7.63
CA LEU A 127 -0.88 13.52 -7.83
C LEU A 127 -0.28 12.59 -8.89
N SER A 128 -0.74 11.33 -8.93
CA SER A 128 -0.34 10.35 -9.95
C SER A 128 -0.65 10.82 -11.36
N ASP A 129 -1.77 11.53 -11.55
CA ASP A 129 -2.12 12.09 -12.85
C ASP A 129 -1.11 13.16 -13.29
N ARG A 130 -0.52 13.91 -12.36
CA ARG A 130 0.42 15.01 -12.67
C ARG A 130 1.89 14.58 -12.73
N VAL A 131 2.28 13.68 -11.83
CA VAL A 131 3.68 13.30 -11.60
C VAL A 131 4.06 12.00 -12.32
N GLY A 132 3.06 11.19 -12.70
CA GLY A 132 3.26 9.87 -13.29
C GLY A 132 2.82 8.74 -12.35
N ARG A 133 2.67 7.54 -12.89
CA ARG A 133 2.21 6.36 -12.15
C ARG A 133 3.34 5.73 -11.34
N LYS A 134 4.54 5.67 -11.92
CA LYS A 134 5.73 5.05 -11.30
C LYS A 134 6.10 5.65 -9.93
N PRO A 135 6.24 6.99 -9.76
CA PRO A 135 6.63 7.57 -8.47
C PRO A 135 5.57 7.37 -7.38
N ILE A 136 4.29 7.34 -7.74
CA ILE A 136 3.22 7.06 -6.77
C ILE A 136 3.22 5.58 -6.36
N LEU A 137 3.45 4.66 -7.31
CA LEU A 137 3.61 3.24 -6.98
C LEU A 137 4.85 2.98 -6.09
N ALA A 138 5.93 3.75 -6.28
CA ALA A 138 7.08 3.69 -5.38
C ALA A 138 6.72 4.21 -3.98
N CYS A 139 5.94 5.30 -3.89
CA CYS A 139 5.49 5.86 -2.62
C CYS A 139 4.68 4.85 -1.79
N THR A 140 3.81 4.07 -2.44
CA THR A 140 2.99 3.06 -1.75
C THR A 140 3.82 1.93 -1.13
N VAL A 141 5.01 1.64 -1.65
CA VAL A 141 5.94 0.65 -1.09
C VAL A 141 6.74 1.19 0.10
N ILE A 142 6.97 2.51 0.16
CA ILE A 142 7.78 3.13 1.21
C ILE A 142 7.11 3.01 2.58
N GLY A 143 5.79 3.15 2.68
CA GLY A 143 5.08 3.05 3.96
C GLY A 143 5.24 1.68 4.64
N PRO A 144 4.89 0.57 3.96
CA PRO A 144 5.12 -0.79 4.44
C PRO A 144 6.59 -1.06 4.79
N LEU A 145 7.54 -0.60 3.96
CA LEU A 145 8.97 -0.75 4.24
C LEU A 145 9.39 -0.06 5.56
N LEU A 146 8.88 1.14 5.82
CA LEU A 146 9.17 1.86 7.07
C LEU A 146 8.51 1.21 8.27
N TYR A 147 7.29 0.68 8.11
CA TYR A 147 6.62 -0.12 9.13
C TYR A 147 7.44 -1.37 9.49
N GLU A 148 7.92 -2.11 8.50
CA GLU A 148 8.72 -3.33 8.72
C GLU A 148 10.04 -3.03 9.45
N ILE A 149 10.71 -1.92 9.08
CA ILE A 149 11.91 -1.45 9.81
C ILE A 149 11.58 -1.18 11.28
N LEU A 150 10.47 -0.49 11.54
CA LEU A 150 10.03 -0.21 12.90
C LEU A 150 9.69 -1.50 13.66
N MET A 151 9.06 -2.47 12.99
CA MET A 151 8.75 -3.78 13.56
C MET A 151 10.00 -4.54 14.01
N VAL A 152 11.06 -4.56 13.19
CA VAL A 152 12.35 -5.16 13.58
C VAL A 152 12.97 -4.47 14.79
N ILE A 153 12.89 -3.13 14.83
CA ILE A 153 13.43 -2.36 15.97
C ILE A 153 12.71 -2.73 17.26
N VAL A 154 11.38 -2.81 17.24
CA VAL A 154 10.57 -3.20 18.41
C VAL A 154 10.83 -4.66 18.81
N LEU A 155 11.01 -5.56 17.84
CA LEU A 155 11.30 -6.97 18.09
C LEU A 155 12.68 -7.21 18.75
N ARG A 156 13.67 -6.35 18.48
CA ARG A 156 15.02 -6.48 19.06
C ARG A 156 15.11 -6.04 20.51
N ASP A 157 14.33 -5.05 20.89
CA ASP A 157 14.32 -4.51 22.26
C ASP A 157 12.88 -4.34 22.78
N PRO A 158 12.18 -5.45 23.07
CA PRO A 158 10.79 -5.43 23.49
C PRO A 158 10.58 -4.87 24.91
N ASP A 159 11.65 -4.78 25.71
CA ASP A 159 11.64 -4.25 27.08
C ASP A 159 11.69 -2.73 27.12
N SER A 160 12.54 -2.11 26.29
CA SER A 160 12.66 -0.66 26.26
C SER A 160 11.62 0.02 25.35
N ILE A 161 11.16 -0.67 24.29
CA ILE A 161 10.27 -0.10 23.28
C ILE A 161 8.86 -0.66 23.39
N ASN A 162 7.92 0.21 23.76
CA ASN A 162 6.51 -0.16 23.87
C ASN A 162 5.89 -0.55 22.51
N VAL A 163 5.05 -1.60 22.48
CA VAL A 163 4.38 -2.09 21.26
C VAL A 163 3.53 -1.03 20.56
N HIS A 164 3.03 -0.03 21.30
CA HIS A 164 2.25 1.08 20.74
C HIS A 164 3.05 1.95 19.76
N TRP A 165 4.39 1.88 19.76
CA TRP A 165 5.21 2.52 18.73
C TRP A 165 4.88 2.02 17.32
N LEU A 166 4.47 0.76 17.17
CA LEU A 166 4.05 0.21 15.89
C LEU A 166 2.84 0.96 15.28
N LEU A 167 2.03 1.64 16.10
CA LEU A 167 0.95 2.51 15.60
C LEU A 167 1.47 3.68 14.78
N VAL A 168 2.70 4.16 15.05
CA VAL A 168 3.37 5.16 14.22
C VAL A 168 3.72 4.58 12.86
N GLY A 169 4.19 3.34 12.80
CA GLY A 169 4.44 2.63 11.53
C GLY A 169 3.18 2.49 10.69
N TYR A 170 2.05 2.10 11.31
CA TYR A 170 0.75 2.06 10.62
C TYR A 170 0.25 3.44 10.20
N ALA A 171 0.59 4.50 10.94
CA ALA A 171 0.30 5.86 10.51
C ALA A 171 1.10 6.23 9.24
N MET A 172 2.36 5.82 9.16
CA MET A 172 3.21 6.02 7.98
C MET A 172 2.70 5.25 6.77
N GLU A 173 2.26 4.00 6.96
CA GLU A 173 1.60 3.20 5.92
C GLU A 173 0.26 3.83 5.45
N GLY A 174 -0.51 4.37 6.38
CA GLY A 174 -1.71 5.14 6.08
C GLY A 174 -1.41 6.38 5.23
N LEU A 175 -0.38 7.14 5.58
CA LEU A 175 0.03 8.34 4.85
C LEU A 175 0.59 8.04 3.45
N SER A 176 1.19 6.86 3.24
CA SER A 176 1.67 6.42 1.93
C SER A 176 0.57 5.91 0.98
N GLY A 177 -0.70 6.04 1.37
CA GLY A 177 -1.84 5.64 0.54
C GLY A 177 -2.31 4.21 0.77
N THR A 178 -1.70 3.48 1.71
CA THR A 178 -1.96 2.05 1.96
C THR A 178 -1.84 1.21 0.68
N MET A 179 -2.29 -0.03 0.75
CA MET A 179 -2.47 -0.88 -0.43
C MET A 179 -3.47 -0.29 -1.44
N ILE A 180 -4.46 0.49 -1.00
CA ILE A 180 -5.55 1.01 -1.85
C ILE A 180 -5.01 1.93 -2.95
N ALA A 181 -4.11 2.86 -2.61
CA ALA A 181 -3.48 3.73 -3.61
C ALA A 181 -2.62 2.93 -4.61
N GLY A 182 -1.98 1.85 -4.16
CA GLY A 182 -1.23 0.93 -5.00
C GLY A 182 -2.12 0.24 -6.03
N THR A 183 -3.23 -0.37 -5.58
CA THR A 183 -4.20 -1.03 -6.47
C THR A 183 -4.81 -0.04 -7.46
N SER A 184 -5.19 1.15 -6.99
CA SER A 184 -5.73 2.20 -7.85
C SER A 184 -4.73 2.64 -8.92
N THR A 185 -3.47 2.90 -8.54
CA THR A 185 -2.40 3.29 -9.48
C THR A 185 -2.11 2.18 -10.50
N ALA A 186 -2.10 0.92 -10.06
CA ALA A 186 -1.91 -0.24 -10.94
C ALA A 186 -3.05 -0.39 -11.95
N GLN A 187 -4.31 -0.22 -11.52
CA GLN A 187 -5.47 -0.24 -12.40
C GLN A 187 -5.37 0.89 -13.43
N THR A 188 -5.02 2.10 -13.01
CA THR A 188 -4.88 3.23 -13.93
C THR A 188 -3.74 3.01 -14.92
N TYR A 189 -2.60 2.49 -14.48
CA TYR A 189 -1.49 2.12 -15.37
C TYR A 189 -1.94 1.10 -16.43
N ILE A 190 -2.71 0.08 -16.04
CA ILE A 190 -3.28 -0.89 -17.00
C ILE A 190 -4.20 -0.17 -17.98
N THR A 191 -5.06 0.76 -17.54
CA THR A 191 -5.96 1.48 -18.44
C THR A 191 -5.25 2.39 -19.43
N ASP A 192 -4.10 2.95 -19.05
CA ASP A 192 -3.25 3.79 -19.92
C ASP A 192 -2.69 2.98 -21.11
N LEU A 193 -2.52 1.66 -20.94
CA LEU A 193 -1.88 0.78 -21.92
C LEU A 193 -2.84 -0.16 -22.65
N THR A 194 -4.11 -0.22 -22.25
CA THR A 194 -5.06 -1.24 -22.74
C THR A 194 -6.30 -0.63 -23.40
N ARG A 195 -6.70 -1.25 -24.51
CA ARG A 195 -7.97 -0.95 -25.19
C ARG A 195 -9.15 -1.26 -24.27
N PRO A 196 -10.24 -0.46 -24.29
CA PRO A 196 -11.42 -0.68 -23.46
C PRO A 196 -11.96 -2.11 -23.47
N SER A 197 -11.98 -2.76 -24.64
CA SER A 197 -12.45 -4.15 -24.81
C SER A 197 -11.61 -5.21 -24.09
N SER A 198 -10.34 -4.90 -23.79
CA SER A 198 -9.39 -5.82 -23.14
C SER A 198 -9.17 -5.51 -21.66
N ARG A 199 -9.63 -4.36 -21.15
CA ARG A 199 -9.43 -3.91 -19.76
C ARG A 199 -9.93 -4.92 -18.74
N ALA A 200 -11.13 -5.47 -18.97
CA ALA A 200 -11.72 -6.47 -18.08
C ALA A 200 -10.79 -7.67 -17.87
N ARG A 201 -10.18 -8.19 -18.94
CA ARG A 201 -9.23 -9.31 -18.86
C ARG A 201 -8.00 -8.97 -18.01
N TRP A 202 -7.43 -7.78 -18.21
CA TRP A 202 -6.24 -7.36 -17.45
C TRP A 202 -6.55 -7.07 -15.98
N PHE A 203 -7.71 -6.50 -15.67
CA PHE A 203 -8.18 -6.38 -14.30
C PHE A 203 -8.42 -7.75 -13.67
N SER A 204 -8.94 -8.74 -14.41
CA SER A 204 -9.05 -10.11 -13.90
C SER A 204 -7.68 -10.71 -13.56
N TYR A 205 -6.65 -10.47 -14.36
CA TYR A 205 -5.29 -10.92 -14.01
C TYR A 205 -4.72 -10.23 -12.76
N LEU A 206 -4.96 -8.93 -12.60
CA LEU A 206 -4.55 -8.19 -11.40
C LEU A 206 -5.25 -8.76 -10.14
N GLN A 207 -6.56 -9.01 -10.21
CA GLN A 207 -7.30 -9.60 -9.09
C GLN A 207 -6.93 -11.06 -8.84
N ALA A 208 -6.61 -11.83 -9.90
CA ALA A 208 -6.11 -13.19 -9.76
C ALA A 208 -4.77 -13.22 -9.03
N SER A 209 -3.87 -12.26 -9.26
CA SER A 209 -2.63 -12.16 -8.48
C SER A 209 -2.87 -11.88 -7.01
N TYR A 210 -3.84 -11.03 -6.66
CA TYR A 210 -4.22 -10.79 -5.26
C TYR A 210 -4.74 -12.07 -4.59
N ALA A 211 -5.67 -12.78 -5.24
CA ALA A 211 -6.21 -14.03 -4.72
C ALA A 211 -5.12 -15.12 -4.58
N PHE A 212 -4.21 -15.20 -5.54
CA PHE A 212 -3.07 -16.11 -5.50
C PHE A 212 -2.13 -15.80 -4.32
N ALA A 213 -1.80 -14.53 -4.13
CA ALA A 213 -0.98 -14.07 -3.00
C ALA A 213 -1.64 -14.40 -1.64
N GLY A 214 -2.95 -14.20 -1.51
CA GLY A 214 -3.70 -14.55 -0.31
C GLY A 214 -3.73 -16.05 -0.01
N ALA A 215 -3.71 -16.91 -1.03
CA ALA A 215 -3.66 -18.36 -0.87
C ALA A 215 -2.25 -18.90 -0.57
N VAL A 216 -1.24 -18.40 -1.30
CA VAL A 216 0.14 -18.89 -1.22
C VAL A 216 0.92 -18.25 -0.08
N GLY A 217 0.63 -16.99 0.25
CA GLY A 217 1.31 -16.23 1.29
C GLY A 217 1.37 -16.94 2.64
N PRO A 218 0.23 -17.38 3.22
CA PRO A 218 0.20 -18.11 4.48
C PRO A 218 0.97 -19.44 4.46
N LEU A 219 1.03 -20.11 3.31
CA LEU A 219 1.80 -21.36 3.15
C LEU A 219 3.31 -21.10 3.26
N ILE A 220 3.79 -20.04 2.58
CA ILE A 220 5.19 -19.61 2.67
C ILE A 220 5.49 -19.14 4.11
N ALA A 221 4.59 -18.34 4.71
CA ALA A 221 4.75 -17.85 6.07
C ALA A 221 4.87 -19.00 7.09
N SER A 222 4.03 -20.03 6.96
CA SER A 222 4.08 -21.23 7.82
C SER A 222 5.41 -21.97 7.74
N LEU A 223 6.03 -22.01 6.55
CA LEU A 223 7.37 -22.59 6.38
C LEU A 223 8.44 -21.71 7.05
N LEU A 224 8.38 -20.39 6.86
CA LEU A 224 9.34 -19.45 7.44
C LEU A 224 9.27 -19.43 8.98
N LEU A 225 8.09 -19.64 9.56
CA LEU A 225 7.88 -19.71 11.01
C LEU A 225 8.61 -20.90 11.67
N LYS A 226 9.10 -21.89 10.91
CA LYS A 226 9.90 -23.01 11.43
C LYS A 226 11.38 -22.68 11.58
N MET A 227 11.83 -21.54 11.05
CA MET A 227 13.23 -21.11 11.18
C MET A 227 13.54 -20.62 12.60
N PRO A 228 14.82 -20.66 13.03
CA PRO A 228 15.22 -20.02 14.29
C PRO A 228 14.96 -18.52 14.21
N ASN A 229 14.51 -17.93 15.33
CA ASN A 229 14.12 -16.51 15.42
C ASN A 229 13.21 -16.09 14.25
N PRO A 230 12.04 -16.74 14.12
CA PRO A 230 11.26 -16.66 12.88
C PRO A 230 10.77 -15.25 12.60
N PHE A 231 10.31 -14.50 13.62
CA PHE A 231 9.80 -13.14 13.43
C PHE A 231 10.87 -12.20 12.90
N GLU A 232 12.02 -12.09 13.57
CA GLU A 232 13.11 -11.21 13.12
C GLU A 232 13.57 -11.57 11.71
N THR A 233 13.75 -12.87 11.42
CA THR A 233 14.20 -13.33 10.10
C THR A 233 13.18 -13.01 9.00
N ILE A 234 11.89 -13.23 9.25
CA ILE A 234 10.82 -12.93 8.30
C ILE A 234 10.76 -11.44 7.99
N PHE A 235 10.84 -10.58 9.01
CA PHE A 235 10.79 -9.13 8.80
C PHE A 235 12.04 -8.59 8.09
N TRP A 236 13.23 -9.14 8.33
CA TRP A 236 14.41 -8.81 7.52
C TRP A 236 14.24 -9.22 6.05
N LEU A 237 13.71 -10.41 5.79
CA LEU A 237 13.41 -10.87 4.43
C LEU A 237 12.39 -9.96 3.74
N ALA A 238 11.37 -9.50 4.47
CA ALA A 238 10.39 -8.57 3.95
C ALA A 238 10.99 -7.20 3.61
N ILE A 239 11.82 -6.63 4.50
CA ILE A 239 12.54 -5.37 4.23
C ILE A 239 13.38 -5.51 2.96
N CYS A 240 14.14 -6.60 2.81
CA CYS A 240 14.91 -6.85 1.61
C CYS A 240 14.02 -6.99 0.36
N SER A 241 12.85 -7.61 0.48
CA SER A 241 11.91 -7.82 -0.61
C SER A 241 11.24 -6.52 -1.05
N HIS A 242 10.71 -5.72 -0.12
CA HIS A 242 10.12 -4.41 -0.40
C HIS A 242 11.17 -3.41 -0.88
N PHE A 243 12.38 -3.44 -0.33
CA PHE A 243 13.47 -2.60 -0.84
C PHE A 243 13.86 -2.99 -2.27
N SER A 244 13.97 -4.29 -2.57
CA SER A 244 14.22 -4.76 -3.93
C SER A 244 13.10 -4.39 -4.89
N LEU A 245 11.84 -4.51 -4.45
CA LEU A 245 10.68 -4.08 -5.21
C LEU A 245 10.70 -2.57 -5.48
N LEU A 246 11.05 -1.76 -4.48
CA LEU A 246 11.23 -0.32 -4.62
C LEU A 246 12.29 0.00 -5.67
N LEU A 247 13.43 -0.69 -5.67
CA LEU A 247 14.46 -0.54 -6.70
C LEU A 247 13.94 -0.97 -8.09
N ILE A 248 13.20 -2.07 -8.18
CA ILE A 248 12.59 -2.51 -9.44
C ILE A 248 11.63 -1.45 -9.98
N ILE A 249 10.78 -0.87 -9.13
CA ILE A 249 9.85 0.20 -9.53
C ILE A 249 10.65 1.42 -10.00
N LEU A 250 11.64 1.87 -9.22
CA LEU A 250 12.41 3.08 -9.52
C LEU A 250 13.30 2.95 -10.75
N PHE A 251 13.90 1.79 -11.00
CA PHE A 251 14.88 1.62 -12.09
C PHE A 251 14.35 0.85 -13.28
N ALA A 252 13.55 -0.21 -13.08
CA ALA A 252 13.14 -1.12 -14.16
C ALA A 252 11.72 -0.86 -14.68
N LEU A 253 10.79 -0.39 -13.84
CA LEU A 253 9.42 -0.14 -14.29
C LEU A 253 9.38 1.08 -15.22
N PRO A 254 8.94 0.93 -16.49
CA PRO A 254 8.74 2.08 -17.38
C PRO A 254 7.54 2.90 -16.92
N GLU A 255 7.54 4.21 -17.19
CA GLU A 255 6.39 5.07 -16.92
C GLU A 255 5.28 4.82 -17.96
N SER A 256 4.01 4.76 -17.54
CA SER A 256 2.88 4.59 -18.49
C SER A 256 2.55 5.87 -19.24
N ARG A 257 2.91 7.04 -18.67
CA ARG A 257 2.76 8.34 -19.32
C ARG A 257 4.08 8.83 -19.90
N ASN A 258 4.13 9.03 -21.22
CA ASN A 258 5.22 9.77 -21.84
C ASN A 258 5.11 11.26 -21.45
N PRO A 259 6.16 11.90 -20.91
CA PRO A 259 6.18 13.37 -20.75
C PRO A 259 6.15 14.11 -22.10
N VAL A 260 6.43 13.41 -23.21
CA VAL A 260 6.36 13.91 -24.60
C VAL A 260 4.99 13.60 -25.23
N SER A 261 3.90 13.85 -24.51
CA SER A 261 2.61 14.16 -25.15
C SER A 261 2.40 15.68 -25.20
N THR A 262 3.45 16.40 -25.60
CA THR A 262 3.32 17.73 -26.17
C THR A 262 2.50 17.64 -27.46
N GLY A 263 1.36 18.32 -27.50
CA GLY A 263 0.78 18.81 -28.74
C GLY A 263 -0.40 18.02 -29.33
N ARG A 264 -1.51 17.93 -28.61
CA ARG A 264 -2.80 18.38 -29.14
C ARG A 264 -3.66 18.83 -27.96
N PRO A 265 -4.20 20.06 -27.97
CA PRO A 265 -5.17 20.45 -26.97
C PRO A 265 -6.35 19.47 -27.07
N ASP A 266 -6.77 18.94 -25.93
CA ASP A 266 -8.14 18.48 -25.81
C ASP A 266 -9.06 19.68 -26.12
N LEU A 267 -10.26 19.44 -26.62
CA LEU A 267 -11.18 20.50 -27.06
C LEU A 267 -11.54 21.53 -25.97
N ASP A 268 -11.11 21.28 -24.73
CA ASP A 268 -11.25 22.15 -23.55
C ASP A 268 -9.99 22.97 -23.20
N GLY A 269 -8.91 22.91 -23.99
CA GLY A 269 -7.81 23.87 -23.92
C GLY A 269 -6.93 23.85 -22.66
N VAL A 270 -7.02 22.83 -21.81
CA VAL A 270 -6.16 22.73 -20.62
C VAL A 270 -4.92 21.88 -20.92
N THR A 271 -3.89 22.51 -21.49
CA THR A 271 -2.52 21.98 -21.47
C THR A 271 -1.93 22.26 -20.10
N LEU A 272 -1.82 21.24 -19.24
CA LEU A 272 -1.03 21.35 -18.01
C LEU A 272 0.45 21.17 -18.38
N GLU A 273 1.08 22.23 -18.87
CA GLU A 273 2.54 22.34 -18.83
C GLU A 273 3.00 22.07 -17.40
N GLN A 274 3.98 21.18 -17.21
CA GLN A 274 4.75 21.13 -15.97
C GLN A 274 5.67 22.35 -15.96
N PRO A 275 5.49 23.34 -15.06
CA PRO A 275 6.46 24.41 -14.93
C PRO A 275 7.78 23.82 -14.38
N PRO A 276 8.93 24.11 -15.01
CA PRO A 276 10.21 23.60 -14.54
C PRO A 276 10.56 24.23 -13.18
N GLY A 277 10.73 23.38 -12.15
CA GLY A 277 11.24 23.79 -10.84
C GLY A 277 10.26 23.79 -9.67
N GLU A 278 9.01 23.32 -9.84
CA GLU A 278 8.09 23.17 -8.72
C GLU A 278 8.38 21.90 -7.91
N SER A 279 8.70 22.06 -6.62
CA SER A 279 8.96 20.93 -5.72
C SER A 279 7.71 20.04 -5.64
N TYR A 280 7.89 18.71 -5.71
CA TYR A 280 6.80 17.73 -5.53
C TYR A 280 5.94 18.00 -4.27
N LEU A 281 6.55 18.56 -3.23
CA LEU A 281 5.88 19.01 -2.02
C LEU A 281 4.88 20.16 -2.28
N ARG A 282 5.20 21.12 -3.14
CA ARG A 282 4.26 22.19 -3.52
C ARG A 282 3.10 21.64 -4.33
N VAL A 283 3.35 20.71 -5.26
CA VAL A 283 2.29 20.04 -6.03
C VAL A 283 1.39 19.21 -5.11
N PHE A 284 1.97 18.49 -4.15
CA PHE A 284 1.23 17.76 -3.12
C PHE A 284 0.39 18.72 -2.26
N LEU A 285 0.96 19.83 -1.80
CA LEU A 285 0.27 20.83 -0.99
C LEU A 285 -0.81 21.60 -1.78
N THR A 286 -0.63 21.86 -3.08
CA THR A 286 -1.66 22.49 -3.91
C THR A 286 -2.78 21.53 -4.26
N SER A 287 -2.48 20.24 -4.51
CA SER A 287 -3.52 19.19 -4.62
C SER A 287 -4.28 19.02 -3.31
N LEU A 288 -3.58 18.97 -2.17
CA LEU A 288 -4.17 18.92 -0.83
C LEU A 288 -5.08 20.13 -0.58
N LYS A 289 -4.59 21.34 -0.88
CA LYS A 289 -5.36 22.59 -0.73
C LYS A 289 -6.59 22.61 -1.63
N SER A 290 -6.46 22.23 -2.90
CA SER A 290 -7.59 22.17 -3.86
C SER A 290 -8.68 21.19 -3.41
N ILE A 291 -8.31 20.03 -2.85
CA ILE A 291 -9.26 19.04 -2.33
C ILE A 291 -9.91 19.54 -1.03
N LEU A 292 -9.15 20.20 -0.14
CA LEU A 292 -9.67 20.80 1.08
C LEU A 292 -10.64 21.96 0.78
N GLU A 293 -10.35 22.76 -0.26
CA GLU A 293 -11.19 23.88 -0.71
C GLU A 293 -12.41 23.41 -1.52
N SER A 294 -12.30 22.29 -2.24
CA SER A 294 -13.42 21.65 -2.95
C SER A 294 -14.59 21.25 -2.02
N LYS A 295 -14.35 21.11 -0.71
CA LYS A 295 -15.42 20.86 0.28
C LYS A 295 -16.33 22.06 0.57
N GLY A 296 -16.10 23.21 -0.07
CA GLY A 296 -17.00 24.38 0.01
C GLY A 296 -18.26 24.33 -0.87
N SER A 297 -18.40 23.34 -1.77
CA SER A 297 -19.59 23.22 -2.64
C SER A 297 -20.10 21.77 -2.70
N ALA A 298 -21.24 21.59 -2.04
CA ALA A 298 -22.20 20.47 -2.03
C ALA A 298 -21.95 19.19 -2.84
N SER A 299 -22.12 18.06 -2.12
CA SER A 299 -22.76 16.82 -2.58
C SER A 299 -22.16 16.11 -3.81
N THR A 300 -21.15 15.27 -3.59
CA THR A 300 -20.87 14.14 -4.50
C THR A 300 -20.49 12.93 -3.66
N ALA A 301 -21.38 11.94 -3.69
CA ALA A 301 -21.18 10.65 -3.07
C ALA A 301 -19.93 9.99 -3.67
N ILE A 302 -18.89 9.84 -2.84
CA ILE A 302 -17.76 8.96 -3.15
C ILE A 302 -18.35 7.54 -3.19
N SER A 303 -18.48 6.99 -4.40
CA SER A 303 -18.78 5.58 -4.61
C SER A 303 -17.60 4.76 -4.09
N ILE A 304 -17.74 4.25 -2.87
CA ILE A 304 -16.77 3.38 -2.24
C ILE A 304 -17.07 1.94 -2.72
N PRO A 305 -16.10 1.20 -3.28
CA PRO A 305 -16.28 -0.22 -3.61
C PRO A 305 -16.68 -1.01 -2.35
N GLY A 306 -17.66 -1.90 -2.48
CA GLY A 306 -18.50 -2.49 -1.41
C GLY A 306 -17.83 -3.27 -0.26
N VAL A 307 -16.51 -3.21 -0.09
CA VAL A 307 -15.80 -3.82 1.06
C VAL A 307 -15.81 -2.88 2.28
N LEU A 308 -15.97 -1.57 2.09
CA LEU A 308 -15.95 -0.56 3.16
C LEU A 308 -17.35 -0.28 3.78
N VAL A 309 -18.43 -0.78 3.19
CA VAL A 309 -19.80 -0.62 3.73
C VAL A 309 -19.97 -1.40 5.05
N GLN A 310 -19.16 -2.43 5.30
CA GLN A 310 -19.25 -3.20 6.55
C GLN A 310 -18.65 -2.48 7.78
N VAL A 311 -17.79 -1.48 7.59
CA VAL A 311 -17.06 -0.81 8.69
C VAL A 311 -17.67 0.55 9.05
N ALA A 312 -18.38 1.18 8.13
CA ALA A 312 -18.93 2.53 8.31
C ALA A 312 -20.26 2.60 9.08
N THR A 313 -20.89 1.46 9.41
CA THR A 313 -22.29 1.46 9.92
C THR A 313 -22.48 1.61 11.42
N ASP A 314 -21.45 1.76 12.26
CA ASP A 314 -21.66 2.13 13.67
C ASP A 314 -21.13 3.55 13.97
N HIS A 315 -22.07 4.49 13.94
CA HIS A 315 -21.91 5.91 14.22
C HIS A 315 -21.73 6.21 15.72
N ALA A 316 -21.15 7.39 15.97
CA ALA A 316 -21.20 8.17 17.22
C ALA A 316 -20.04 8.05 18.24
N LYS A 317 -18.76 8.04 17.80
CA LYS A 317 -17.62 8.52 18.63
C LYS A 317 -16.49 9.27 17.86
N LEU A 318 -16.75 9.74 16.64
CA LEU A 318 -15.73 10.35 15.76
C LEU A 318 -15.31 11.80 16.14
N LEU A 319 -15.89 12.41 17.18
CA LEU A 319 -15.58 13.79 17.59
C LEU A 319 -14.55 13.92 18.73
N HIS A 320 -13.96 12.83 19.22
CA HIS A 320 -12.95 12.84 20.30
C HIS A 320 -11.53 12.42 19.87
N ILE A 321 -11.26 12.29 18.57
CA ILE A 321 -9.98 11.79 18.04
C ILE A 321 -8.75 12.64 18.47
N PRO A 322 -8.81 13.99 18.56
CA PRO A 322 -7.69 14.78 19.08
C PRO A 322 -7.45 14.57 20.59
N PHE A 323 -8.51 14.23 21.34
CA PHE A 323 -8.45 14.05 22.80
C PHE A 323 -7.84 12.69 23.19
N LEU A 324 -8.13 11.64 22.41
CA LEU A 324 -7.56 10.30 22.60
C LEU A 324 -6.06 10.24 22.28
N LEU A 325 -5.59 11.02 21.31
CA LEU A 325 -4.16 11.16 21.03
C LEU A 325 -3.42 11.85 22.20
N MET A 326 -4.05 12.80 22.90
CA MET A 326 -3.42 13.44 24.08
C MET A 326 -3.41 12.55 25.33
N GLU A 327 -4.46 11.76 25.57
CA GLU A 327 -4.48 10.83 26.72
C GLU A 327 -3.50 9.66 26.55
N CYS A 328 -3.25 9.18 25.33
CA CYS A 328 -2.28 8.11 25.06
C CYS A 328 -0.82 8.54 25.29
N PHE A 329 -0.48 9.82 25.09
CA PHE A 329 0.88 10.34 25.36
C PHE A 329 1.06 10.84 26.80
N GLY A 330 -0.01 11.01 27.58
CA GLY A 330 0.01 11.57 28.94
C GLY A 330 0.01 10.57 30.10
N ALA A 331 -0.26 9.28 29.87
CA ALA A 331 -0.40 8.28 30.94
C ALA A 331 0.90 7.56 31.28
N GLY A 332 1.95 8.31 31.63
CA GLY A 332 3.14 7.80 32.32
C GLY A 332 2.90 7.66 33.83
N ARG A 333 1.87 6.93 34.27
CA ARG A 333 1.69 6.58 35.69
C ARG A 333 1.72 5.07 35.86
N SER A 334 2.68 4.64 36.68
CA SER A 334 2.85 3.31 37.25
C SER A 334 1.51 2.67 37.64
N ILE A 335 1.24 1.49 37.09
CA ILE A 335 0.13 0.61 37.50
C ILE A 335 0.51 0.00 38.87
N PRO A 336 -0.32 0.12 39.91
CA PRO A 336 -0.04 -0.52 41.20
C PRO A 336 -0.20 -2.05 41.05
N ALA A 337 0.74 -2.79 41.63
CA ALA A 337 0.65 -4.24 41.75
C ALA A 337 -0.52 -4.60 42.68
N ASP A 338 -1.58 -5.17 42.13
CA ASP A 338 -2.68 -5.71 42.93
C ASP A 338 -2.31 -7.14 43.34
N ASN A 339 -2.23 -7.36 44.65
CA ASN A 339 -1.73 -8.56 45.28
C ASN A 339 -2.92 -9.43 45.69
N ASP A 340 -3.57 -10.08 44.72
CA ASP A 340 -4.67 -11.00 45.01
C ASP A 340 -4.15 -12.43 45.18
N SER A 341 -4.01 -12.80 46.45
CA SER A 341 -3.83 -14.15 46.95
C SER A 341 -5.00 -15.06 46.54
N VAL A 342 -4.70 -16.08 45.72
CA VAL A 342 -5.59 -17.22 45.46
C VAL A 342 -5.64 -18.12 46.71
N PRO A 343 -6.79 -18.40 47.33
CA PRO A 343 -6.87 -19.38 48.41
C PRO A 343 -6.83 -20.81 47.84
N PRO A 344 -6.24 -21.79 48.55
CA PRO A 344 -6.20 -23.17 48.10
C PRO A 344 -7.60 -23.79 48.22
N THR A 345 -8.02 -24.49 47.17
CA THR A 345 -9.19 -25.35 47.16
C THR A 345 -8.85 -26.66 47.89
N GLU A 346 -9.57 -26.95 48.98
CA GLU A 346 -9.86 -28.32 49.43
C GLU A 346 -11.08 -28.89 48.69
#